data_AF-A0A521I3T8-F1
#
_entry.id   AF-A0A521I3T8-F1
#
_cell.length_a   1.000
_cell.length_b   1.000
_cell.length_c   1.000
_cell.angle_alpha   90.00
_cell.angle_beta   90.00
_cell.angle_gamma   90.00
#
_symmetry.space_group_name_H-M   'P 1'
#
loop_
_entity.id
_entity.type
_entity.pdbx_description
1 polymer ?
#
loop_
_entity_poly.entity_id
_entity_poly.type
_entity_poly.pdbx_seq_one_letter_code
_entity_poly.pdbx_strand_id
1 'polypeptide(L)'
;MQWDDRLTTLGINLKANEHGKWSATTARYQDEMEAQGQHHIWFTVLDENNKPKSNVRVFVDWIGRDKDDPPTVRMTDADGRANVDIYANLDITKKNGPYFAYVEGEDKSDVIAGMGLPEHHHVNYMLTFAPRLDVPVPQPAPTPPTLTTPPLTPPPLPQSIEESILQKAKAVEWMPVNNGSALWNFAKANGLQDQQTDEIAVTINGQEYLLQVFNLGIVYAKMGDWGNIKVIKK
;
A
#
# COMPACT_ATOMS: atom_id res chain seq x y z
N MET A 1 -1.78 2.55 6.18
CA MET A 1 -0.73 2.37 5.17
C MET A 1 -0.33 0.91 5.15
N GLN A 2 -0.09 0.32 3.97
CA GLN A 2 0.54 -0.99 3.80
C GLN A 2 2.05 -0.79 3.70
N TRP A 3 2.81 -1.41 4.61
CA TRP A 3 4.26 -1.23 4.70
C TRP A 3 4.95 -2.58 4.64
N ASP A 4 5.99 -2.70 3.83
CA ASP A 4 6.86 -3.88 3.79
C ASP A 4 7.91 -3.80 4.91
N ASP A 5 7.89 -4.77 5.83
CA ASP A 5 8.78 -4.80 7.01
C ASP A 5 10.28 -4.80 6.65
N ARG A 6 10.64 -5.25 5.43
CA ARG A 6 12.02 -5.18 4.94
C ARG A 6 12.53 -3.72 4.86
N LEU A 7 11.64 -2.76 4.59
CA LEU A 7 11.97 -1.33 4.57
C LEU A 7 12.45 -0.86 5.95
N THR A 8 11.79 -1.28 7.02
CA THR A 8 12.19 -0.94 8.41
C THR A 8 13.54 -1.56 8.76
N THR A 9 13.78 -2.80 8.32
CA THR A 9 15.08 -3.47 8.49
C THR A 9 16.20 -2.66 7.84
N LEU A 10 15.96 -2.15 6.63
CA LEU A 10 16.89 -1.34 5.85
C LEU A 10 17.04 0.11 6.35
N GLY A 11 16.18 0.58 7.25
CA GLY A 11 16.23 1.97 7.77
C GLY A 11 15.35 2.98 7.05
N ILE A 12 14.57 2.53 6.08
CA ILE A 12 13.61 3.38 5.39
C ILE A 12 12.51 3.75 6.38
N ASN A 13 12.09 5.01 6.34
CA ASN A 13 11.11 5.56 7.25
C ASN A 13 10.09 6.43 6.52
N LEU A 14 8.90 6.53 7.11
CA LEU A 14 7.85 7.45 6.71
C LEU A 14 7.84 8.66 7.63
N LYS A 15 7.96 9.85 7.05
CA LYS A 15 7.65 11.12 7.70
C LYS A 15 6.26 11.56 7.24
N ALA A 16 5.27 11.31 8.10
CA ALA A 16 3.90 11.73 7.82
C ALA A 16 3.75 13.26 7.88
N ASN A 17 2.94 13.81 6.98
CA ASN A 17 2.51 15.20 6.96
C ASN A 17 0.99 15.24 7.10
N GLU A 18 0.50 15.44 8.34
CA GLU A 18 -0.91 15.39 8.70
C GLU A 18 -1.77 16.43 7.96
N HIS A 19 -1.16 17.54 7.53
CA HIS A 19 -1.80 18.61 6.78
C HIS A 19 -1.52 18.55 5.27
N GLY A 20 -0.74 17.55 4.85
CA GLY A 20 -0.41 17.34 3.43
C GLY A 20 -1.61 16.84 2.66
N LYS A 21 -1.79 17.38 1.44
CA LYS A 21 -2.78 16.92 0.45
C LYS A 21 -2.65 15.43 0.13
N TRP A 22 -1.43 14.88 0.16
CA TRP A 22 -1.15 13.51 -0.21
C TRP A 22 -0.68 12.69 0.99
N SER A 23 -1.13 11.45 1.03
CA SER A 23 -0.70 10.45 2.01
C SER A 23 -0.08 9.25 1.32
N ALA A 24 0.97 8.69 1.90
CA ALA A 24 1.54 7.45 1.44
C ALA A 24 0.64 6.29 1.89
N THR A 25 0.08 5.55 0.94
CA THR A 25 -0.84 4.45 1.23
C THR A 25 -0.15 3.10 1.20
N THR A 26 0.88 2.94 0.36
CA THR A 26 1.68 1.72 0.26
C THR A 26 3.16 2.03 0.04
N ALA A 27 4.04 1.27 0.69
CA ALA A 27 5.46 1.20 0.36
C ALA A 27 5.91 -0.26 0.38
N ARG A 28 6.46 -0.75 -0.74
CA ARG A 28 6.97 -2.11 -0.88
C ARG A 28 8.40 -2.11 -1.42
N TYR A 29 9.19 -3.07 -0.96
CA TYR A 29 10.52 -3.33 -1.48
C TYR A 29 10.48 -4.45 -2.53
N GLN A 30 11.33 -4.37 -3.54
CA GLN A 30 11.64 -5.48 -4.43
C GLN A 30 13.14 -5.74 -4.34
N ASP A 31 13.49 -6.97 -3.98
CA ASP A 31 14.89 -7.41 -3.98
C ASP A 31 15.43 -7.62 -5.41
N GLU A 32 16.69 -8.04 -5.53
CA GLU A 32 17.39 -8.20 -6.81
C GLU A 32 16.71 -9.17 -7.77
N MET A 33 16.06 -10.22 -7.25
CA MET A 33 15.32 -11.16 -8.08
C MET A 33 14.01 -10.55 -8.57
N GLU A 34 13.29 -9.87 -7.67
CA GLU A 34 12.03 -9.18 -7.98
C GLU A 34 12.24 -7.99 -8.92
N ALA A 35 13.36 -7.27 -8.79
CA ALA A 35 13.68 -6.08 -9.54
C ALA A 35 14.21 -6.37 -10.96
N GLN A 36 14.66 -7.60 -11.23
CA GLN A 36 15.12 -8.03 -12.56
C GLN A 36 16.22 -7.12 -13.14
N GLY A 37 17.15 -6.68 -12.29
CA GLY A 37 18.27 -5.82 -12.67
C GLY A 37 17.96 -4.31 -12.70
N GLN A 38 16.76 -3.92 -12.31
CA GLN A 38 16.35 -2.52 -12.20
C GLN A 38 16.68 -1.92 -10.83
N HIS A 39 16.92 -0.61 -10.79
CA HIS A 39 17.18 0.14 -9.55
C HIS A 39 16.36 1.44 -9.50
N HIS A 40 15.06 1.34 -9.22
CA HIS A 40 14.15 2.49 -9.31
C HIS A 40 13.32 2.73 -8.06
N ILE A 41 12.92 3.98 -7.89
CA ILE A 41 11.75 4.36 -7.12
C ILE A 41 10.58 4.48 -8.09
N TRP A 42 9.62 3.58 -7.98
CA TRP A 42 8.36 3.60 -8.71
C TRP A 42 7.29 4.30 -7.90
N PHE A 43 6.54 5.17 -8.56
CA PHE A 43 5.39 5.86 -8.01
C PHE A 43 4.12 5.34 -8.66
N THR A 44 3.08 5.18 -7.86
CA THR A 44 1.69 5.11 -8.29
C THR A 44 0.92 6.18 -7.54
N VAL A 45 0.30 7.10 -8.26
CA VAL A 45 -0.53 8.15 -7.66
C VAL A 45 -1.98 7.87 -8.02
N LEU A 46 -2.82 7.84 -7.00
CA LEU A 46 -4.26 7.60 -7.11
C LEU A 46 -5.05 8.90 -6.93
N ASP A 47 -6.29 8.92 -7.35
CA ASP A 47 -7.27 9.96 -7.07
C ASP A 47 -8.11 9.61 -5.83
N GLU A 48 -9.11 10.45 -5.54
CA GLU A 48 -10.01 10.33 -4.41
C GLU A 48 -10.90 9.07 -4.48
N ASN A 49 -10.97 8.42 -5.64
CA ASN A 49 -11.74 7.20 -5.90
C ASN A 49 -10.84 5.96 -6.08
N ASN A 50 -9.57 6.04 -5.67
CA ASN A 50 -8.55 5.00 -5.88
C ASN A 50 -8.29 4.65 -7.35
N LYS A 51 -8.54 5.57 -8.28
CA LYS A 51 -8.18 5.41 -9.70
C LYS A 51 -6.84 6.07 -9.99
N PRO A 52 -6.08 5.61 -10.99
CA PRO A 52 -4.83 6.26 -11.33
C PRO A 52 -4.98 7.74 -11.70
N LYS A 53 -4.11 8.59 -11.17
CA LYS A 53 -4.11 10.04 -11.41
C LYS A 53 -2.89 10.44 -12.23
N SER A 54 -3.15 10.82 -13.47
CA SER A 54 -2.14 11.33 -14.40
C SER A 54 -1.78 12.78 -14.10
N ASN A 55 -0.67 13.23 -14.66
CA ASN A 55 -0.20 14.60 -14.60
C ASN A 55 0.04 15.13 -13.16
N VAL A 56 0.47 14.24 -12.26
CA VAL A 56 0.90 14.60 -10.90
C VAL A 56 2.43 14.59 -10.83
N ARG A 57 3.01 15.64 -10.26
CA ARG A 57 4.47 15.73 -10.07
C ARG A 57 4.90 14.84 -8.92
N VAL A 58 5.88 13.99 -9.17
CA VAL A 58 6.58 13.20 -8.15
C VAL A 58 8.04 13.60 -8.11
N PHE A 59 8.62 13.53 -6.93
CA PHE A 59 9.97 14.01 -6.65
C PHE A 59 10.79 12.92 -6.01
N VAL A 60 12.05 12.82 -6.44
CA VAL A 60 13.10 12.12 -5.73
C VAL A 60 14.23 13.11 -5.50
N ASP A 61 14.54 13.33 -4.24
CA ASP A 61 15.61 14.21 -3.78
C ASP A 61 16.59 13.38 -2.93
N TRP A 62 17.78 13.92 -2.65
CA TRP A 62 18.83 13.23 -1.93
C TRP A 62 19.65 14.12 -1.02
N ILE A 63 20.12 13.51 0.08
CA ILE A 63 21.03 14.14 1.02
C ILE A 63 22.39 14.36 0.35
N GLY A 64 22.97 15.55 0.54
CA GLY A 64 24.26 15.92 -0.05
C GLY A 64 24.17 16.44 -1.48
N ARG A 65 22.97 16.66 -2.01
CA ARG A 65 22.76 17.38 -3.27
C ARG A 65 23.30 18.80 -3.19
N ASP A 66 23.96 19.25 -4.26
CA ASP A 66 24.38 20.64 -4.39
C ASP A 66 23.15 21.57 -4.39
N LYS A 67 23.27 22.74 -3.78
CA LYS A 67 22.16 23.67 -3.61
C LYS A 67 21.48 24.07 -4.94
N ASP A 68 22.25 24.11 -6.02
CA ASP A 68 21.82 24.53 -7.35
C ASP A 68 21.37 23.36 -8.24
N ASP A 69 21.62 22.11 -7.83
CA ASP A 69 21.19 20.93 -8.57
C ASP A 69 19.73 20.62 -8.17
N PRO A 70 18.72 20.69 -9.05
CA PRO A 70 17.34 20.45 -8.65
C PRO A 70 17.08 18.98 -8.29
N PRO A 71 16.08 18.68 -7.43
CA PRO A 71 15.63 17.30 -7.26
C PRO A 71 15.13 16.72 -8.59
N THR A 72 15.16 15.40 -8.72
CA THR A 72 14.58 14.75 -9.90
C THR A 72 13.07 14.85 -9.83
N VAL A 73 12.47 15.43 -10.87
CA VAL A 73 11.01 15.55 -11.01
C VAL A 73 10.53 14.70 -12.18
N ARG A 74 9.43 13.98 -11.98
CA ARG A 74 8.70 13.28 -13.04
C ARG A 74 7.22 13.58 -12.95
N MET A 75 6.52 13.38 -14.05
CA MET A 75 5.08 13.50 -14.13
C MET A 75 4.47 12.10 -14.27
N THR A 76 3.39 11.81 -13.55
CA THR A 76 2.67 10.55 -13.74
C THR A 76 2.02 10.47 -15.12
N ASP A 77 2.11 9.30 -15.73
CA ASP A 77 1.48 8.97 -17.01
C ASP A 77 -0.03 8.71 -16.88
N ALA A 78 -0.67 8.25 -17.97
CA ALA A 78 -2.10 7.93 -18.00
C ALA A 78 -2.51 6.85 -16.98
N ASP A 79 -1.59 5.97 -16.59
CA ASP A 79 -1.79 4.92 -15.59
C ASP A 79 -1.37 5.38 -14.18
N GLY A 80 -1.19 6.68 -13.98
CA GLY A 80 -0.81 7.27 -12.71
C GLY A 80 0.58 6.87 -12.25
N ARG A 81 1.45 6.42 -13.16
CA ARG A 81 2.78 5.87 -12.84
C ARG A 81 3.90 6.80 -13.26
N ALA A 82 4.97 6.78 -12.49
CA ALA A 82 6.24 7.42 -12.81
C ALA A 82 7.38 6.64 -12.16
N ASN A 83 8.59 6.77 -12.68
CA ASN A 83 9.76 6.15 -12.09
C ASN A 83 10.99 7.03 -12.16
N VAL A 84 11.88 6.82 -11.20
CA VAL A 84 13.19 7.47 -11.13
C VAL A 84 14.23 6.40 -10.82
N ASP A 85 15.22 6.32 -11.68
CA ASP A 85 16.48 5.59 -11.50
C ASP A 85 17.29 6.16 -10.33
N ILE A 86 17.89 5.26 -9.53
CA ILE A 86 18.70 5.62 -8.37
C ILE A 86 20.08 4.96 -8.38
N TYR A 87 21.12 5.72 -8.01
CA TYR A 87 22.51 5.26 -8.15
C TYR A 87 23.30 5.24 -6.84
N ALA A 88 22.86 6.00 -5.84
CA ALA A 88 23.55 6.08 -4.57
C ALA A 88 23.22 4.92 -3.64
N ASN A 89 24.24 4.44 -2.93
CA ASN A 89 24.10 3.31 -2.01
C ASN A 89 23.48 3.73 -0.66
N LEU A 90 22.76 2.78 -0.07
CA LEU A 90 22.35 2.80 1.32
C LEU A 90 23.41 2.07 2.15
N ASP A 91 23.91 2.70 3.21
CA ASP A 91 24.69 2.01 4.23
C ASP A 91 23.73 1.28 5.18
N ILE A 92 23.64 -0.05 5.00
CA ILE A 92 22.72 -0.90 5.78
C ILE A 92 23.05 -0.95 7.27
N THR A 93 24.31 -0.66 7.65
CA THR A 93 24.73 -0.66 9.06
C THR A 93 24.26 0.60 9.77
N LYS A 94 24.30 1.72 9.05
CA LYS A 94 23.85 3.03 9.53
C LYS A 94 22.37 3.31 9.25
N LYS A 95 21.72 2.48 8.43
CA LYS A 95 20.29 2.60 8.09
C LYS A 95 19.94 3.97 7.51
N ASN A 96 20.80 4.52 6.66
CA ASN A 96 20.76 5.94 6.24
C ASN A 96 20.95 6.14 4.73
N GLY A 97 19.98 5.70 3.93
CA GLY A 97 20.01 5.92 2.49
C GLY A 97 19.82 7.40 2.15
N PRO A 98 20.45 7.91 1.09
CA PRO A 98 20.41 9.34 0.79
C PRO A 98 19.09 9.79 0.17
N TYR A 99 18.33 8.89 -0.48
CA TYR A 99 17.14 9.27 -1.24
C TYR A 99 15.89 9.37 -0.38
N PHE A 100 15.05 10.34 -0.75
CA PHE A 100 13.69 10.48 -0.25
C PHE A 100 12.74 10.91 -1.36
N ALA A 101 11.47 10.52 -1.23
CA ALA A 101 10.45 10.63 -2.26
C ALA A 101 9.16 11.23 -1.73
N TYR A 102 8.52 12.06 -2.54
CA TYR A 102 7.31 12.81 -2.19
C TYR A 102 6.52 13.26 -3.42
N VAL A 103 5.28 13.74 -3.22
CA VAL A 103 4.33 14.10 -4.29
C VAL A 103 3.93 15.57 -4.21
N GLU A 104 3.99 16.28 -5.34
CA GLU A 104 3.74 17.73 -5.54
C GLU A 104 4.62 18.71 -4.75
N GLY A 105 5.13 18.31 -3.58
CA GLY A 105 5.99 19.04 -2.65
C GLY A 105 6.07 18.34 -1.29
N GLU A 106 7.19 18.49 -0.56
CA GLU A 106 7.35 17.93 0.80
C GLU A 106 6.32 18.50 1.79
N ASP A 107 5.94 19.77 1.63
CA ASP A 107 4.91 20.45 2.42
C ASP A 107 3.50 19.95 2.08
N LYS A 108 3.33 19.21 0.98
CA LYS A 108 2.04 18.74 0.45
C LYS A 108 1.83 17.25 0.58
N SER A 109 2.82 16.49 1.01
CA SER A 109 2.74 15.03 1.03
C SER A 109 3.51 14.41 2.19
N ASP A 110 3.18 13.17 2.50
CA ASP A 110 4.08 12.32 3.27
C ASP A 110 5.41 12.14 2.51
N VAL A 111 6.50 11.98 3.25
CA VAL A 111 7.84 11.75 2.69
C VAL A 111 8.31 10.37 3.09
N ILE A 112 8.73 9.56 2.11
CA ILE A 112 9.41 8.27 2.37
C ILE A 112 10.89 8.50 2.18
N ALA A 113 11.70 8.25 3.21
CA ALA A 113 13.12 8.62 3.26
C ALA A 113 14.01 7.45 3.67
N GLY A 114 15.30 7.55 3.36
CA GLY A 114 16.29 6.54 3.72
C GLY A 114 16.55 5.49 2.64
N MET A 115 16.11 5.73 1.40
CA MET A 115 16.25 4.80 0.28
C MET A 115 17.64 4.90 -0.38
N GLY A 116 18.07 3.82 -1.02
CA GLY A 116 19.33 3.73 -1.76
C GLY A 116 19.56 2.29 -2.21
N LEU A 117 20.74 1.99 -2.75
CA LEU A 117 21.10 0.61 -3.11
C LEU A 117 21.72 -0.10 -1.88
N PRO A 118 21.05 -1.06 -1.24
CA PRO A 118 21.66 -1.83 -0.16
C PRO A 118 22.75 -2.72 -0.73
N GLU A 119 23.99 -2.56 -0.24
CA GLU A 119 25.14 -3.38 -0.66
C GLU A 119 25.35 -3.45 -2.19
N HIS A 120 25.01 -2.37 -2.92
CA HIS A 120 25.07 -2.27 -4.39
C HIS A 120 24.09 -3.17 -5.16
N HIS A 121 23.10 -3.76 -4.50
CA HIS A 121 22.09 -4.57 -5.18
C HIS A 121 21.11 -3.71 -5.98
N HIS A 122 20.70 -4.24 -7.13
CA HIS A 122 19.63 -3.66 -7.95
C HIS A 122 18.27 -3.92 -7.30
N VAL A 123 17.63 -2.87 -6.77
CA VAL A 123 16.40 -3.00 -5.99
C VAL A 123 15.38 -1.96 -6.41
N ASN A 124 14.09 -2.27 -6.24
CA ASN A 124 13.05 -1.26 -6.45
C ASN A 124 12.30 -0.90 -5.17
N TYR A 125 11.85 0.34 -5.12
CA TYR A 125 10.93 0.86 -4.11
C TYR A 125 9.61 1.19 -4.78
N MET A 126 8.55 0.49 -4.42
CA MET A 126 7.20 0.64 -4.97
C MET A 126 6.36 1.50 -4.03
N LEU A 127 6.18 2.77 -4.38
CA LEU A 127 5.49 3.75 -3.55
C LEU A 127 4.11 4.09 -4.12
N THR A 128 3.09 4.08 -3.29
CA THR A 128 1.73 4.52 -3.67
C THR A 128 1.28 5.68 -2.81
N PHE A 129 0.76 6.72 -3.47
CA PHE A 129 0.20 7.90 -2.83
C PHE A 129 -1.25 8.10 -3.25
N ALA A 130 -2.08 8.54 -2.31
CA ALA A 130 -3.47 8.92 -2.57
C ALA A 130 -3.80 10.22 -1.82
N PRO A 131 -4.85 10.96 -2.23
CA PRO A 131 -5.27 12.15 -1.51
C PRO A 131 -5.59 11.79 -0.06
N ARG A 132 -5.13 12.64 0.86
CA ARG A 132 -5.47 12.50 2.26
C ARG A 132 -6.97 12.76 2.40
N LEU A 133 -7.70 11.77 2.88
CA LEU A 133 -9.09 11.96 3.25
C LEU A 133 -9.08 12.72 4.58
N ASP A 134 -9.65 13.92 4.59
CA ASP A 134 -9.90 14.66 5.83
C ASP A 134 -10.77 13.78 6.72
N VAL A 135 -10.19 13.19 7.76
CA VAL A 135 -11.00 12.72 8.89
C VAL A 135 -11.45 13.99 9.60
N PRO A 136 -12.75 14.30 9.69
CA PRO A 136 -13.18 15.49 10.39
C PRO A 136 -12.66 15.42 11.82
N VAL A 137 -11.79 16.36 12.20
CA VAL A 137 -11.52 16.62 13.60
C VAL A 137 -12.89 16.95 14.23
N PRO A 138 -13.31 16.31 15.34
CA PRO A 138 -14.56 16.66 15.99
C PRO A 138 -14.53 18.15 16.32
N GLN A 139 -15.32 18.92 15.59
CA GLN A 139 -15.42 20.36 15.79
C GLN A 139 -16.00 20.58 17.20
N PRO A 140 -15.40 21.45 18.04
CA PRO A 140 -16.01 21.78 19.32
C PRO A 140 -17.41 22.34 19.05
N ALA A 141 -18.44 21.65 19.56
CA ALA A 141 -19.82 22.08 19.37
C ALA A 141 -20.00 23.51 19.91
N PRO A 142 -20.76 24.39 19.22
CA PRO A 142 -21.09 25.71 19.75
C PRO A 142 -21.85 25.54 21.07
N THR A 143 -21.44 26.31 22.08
CA THR A 143 -21.96 26.23 23.45
C THR A 143 -23.49 26.43 23.48
N PRO A 144 -24.29 25.44 23.90
CA PRO A 144 -25.70 25.66 24.16
C PRO A 144 -25.87 26.45 25.48
N PRO A 145 -26.87 27.34 25.59
CA PRO A 145 -27.18 27.96 26.87
C PRO A 145 -27.63 26.91 27.89
N THR A 146 -27.21 27.12 29.13
CA THR A 146 -27.40 26.29 30.31
C THR A 146 -28.80 25.69 30.42
N LEU A 147 -28.88 24.36 30.33
CA LEU A 147 -30.00 23.58 30.83
C LEU A 147 -29.49 22.58 31.86
N THR A 148 -30.24 22.55 32.96
CA THR A 148 -29.99 21.89 34.22
C THR A 148 -29.70 20.39 34.08
N THR A 149 -28.68 19.96 34.83
CA THR A 149 -28.14 18.61 34.98
C THR A 149 -29.20 17.54 35.27
N PRO A 150 -29.23 16.45 34.48
CA PRO A 150 -29.54 15.10 34.95
C PRO A 150 -28.24 14.31 35.20
N PRO A 151 -28.30 13.22 35.98
CA PRO A 151 -27.13 12.62 36.62
C PRO A 151 -26.12 12.06 35.63
N LEU A 152 -24.83 12.29 35.93
CA LEU A 152 -23.68 11.76 35.22
C LEU A 152 -23.81 10.24 35.07
N THR A 153 -24.05 9.79 33.84
CA THR A 153 -23.67 8.44 33.44
C THR A 153 -22.13 8.40 33.44
N PRO A 154 -21.49 7.33 33.97
CA PRO A 154 -20.04 7.20 33.89
C PRO A 154 -19.61 7.35 32.42
N PRO A 155 -18.56 8.12 32.12
CA PRO A 155 -17.98 8.12 30.79
C PRO A 155 -17.66 6.67 30.41
N PRO A 156 -17.92 6.22 29.16
CA PRO A 156 -17.45 4.91 28.73
C PRO A 156 -15.95 4.85 29.01
N LEU A 157 -15.53 3.77 29.68
CA LEU A 157 -14.13 3.50 30.03
C LEU A 157 -13.25 3.79 28.81
N PRO A 158 -12.05 4.39 29.00
CA PRO A 158 -11.12 4.59 27.89
C PRO A 158 -10.82 3.22 27.27
N GLN A 159 -11.40 2.97 26.09
CA GLN A 159 -11.18 1.75 25.34
C GLN A 159 -9.69 1.71 24.99
N SER A 160 -9.05 0.57 25.22
CA SER A 160 -7.63 0.44 24.89
C SER A 160 -7.42 0.65 23.38
N ILE A 161 -6.20 1.01 22.98
CA ILE A 161 -5.82 1.08 21.57
C ILE A 161 -6.19 -0.24 20.85
N GLU A 162 -6.04 -1.37 21.54
CA GLU A 162 -6.37 -2.70 21.03
C GLU A 162 -7.88 -2.88 20.79
N GLU A 163 -8.76 -2.43 21.70
CA GLU A 163 -10.21 -2.49 21.53
C GLU A 163 -10.69 -1.58 20.39
N SER A 164 -10.09 -0.40 20.26
CA SER A 164 -10.37 0.56 19.18
C SER A 164 -9.95 0.03 17.81
N ILE A 165 -8.78 -0.62 17.75
CA ILE A 165 -8.31 -1.33 16.54
C ILE A 165 -9.24 -2.49 16.21
N LEU A 166 -9.66 -3.29 17.20
CA LEU A 166 -10.56 -4.43 16.97
C LEU A 166 -11.93 -3.98 16.47
N GLN A 167 -12.46 -2.87 16.99
CA GLN A 167 -13.73 -2.28 16.58
C GLN A 167 -13.64 -1.69 15.17
N LYS A 168 -12.52 -1.05 14.82
CA LYS A 168 -12.28 -0.55 13.45
C LYS A 168 -12.08 -1.69 12.46
N ALA A 169 -11.37 -2.74 12.85
CA ALA A 169 -11.16 -3.94 12.04
C ALA A 169 -12.47 -4.67 11.75
N LYS A 170 -13.37 -4.78 12.74
CA LYS A 170 -14.73 -5.35 12.58
C LYS A 170 -15.68 -4.47 11.75
N ALA A 171 -15.38 -3.18 11.60
CA ALA A 171 -16.16 -2.23 10.81
C ALA A 171 -15.75 -2.22 9.33
N VAL A 172 -14.65 -2.89 8.97
CA VAL A 172 -14.30 -3.17 7.58
C VAL A 172 -14.98 -4.48 7.19
N GLU A 173 -15.73 -4.48 6.10
CA GLU A 173 -16.18 -5.72 5.46
C GLU A 173 -14.95 -6.36 4.81
N TRP A 174 -14.33 -7.31 5.52
CA TRP A 174 -13.20 -8.05 4.98
C TRP A 174 -13.70 -8.85 3.79
N MET A 175 -12.91 -8.95 2.70
CA MET A 175 -13.21 -9.97 1.70
C MET A 175 -13.26 -11.32 2.43
N PRO A 176 -14.35 -12.10 2.31
CA PRO A 176 -14.46 -13.36 3.00
C PRO A 176 -13.39 -14.30 2.44
N VAL A 177 -12.27 -14.43 3.17
CA VAL A 177 -11.24 -15.40 2.82
C VAL A 177 -11.79 -16.77 3.22
N ASN A 178 -12.37 -17.48 2.25
CA ASN A 178 -12.79 -18.86 2.44
C ASN A 178 -11.56 -19.77 2.49
N ASN A 179 -10.84 -19.74 3.62
CA ASN A 179 -9.67 -20.57 3.88
C ASN A 179 -9.97 -22.09 3.88
N GLY A 180 -11.25 -22.48 3.82
CA GLY A 180 -11.68 -23.87 3.68
C GLY A 180 -11.92 -24.31 2.22
N SER A 181 -11.81 -23.40 1.24
CA SER A 181 -12.18 -23.71 -0.13
C SER A 181 -11.20 -24.66 -0.82
N ALA A 182 -11.71 -25.44 -1.78
CA ALA A 182 -10.89 -26.38 -2.54
C ALA A 182 -9.81 -25.67 -3.36
N LEU A 183 -10.15 -24.51 -3.94
CA LEU A 183 -9.24 -23.70 -4.75
C LEU A 183 -8.14 -23.05 -3.88
N TRP A 184 -8.49 -22.59 -2.68
CA TRP A 184 -7.53 -22.05 -1.71
C TRP A 184 -6.52 -23.11 -1.23
N ASN A 185 -7.01 -24.29 -0.85
CA ASN A 185 -6.15 -25.39 -0.40
C ASN A 185 -5.21 -25.87 -1.52
N PHE A 186 -5.73 -25.96 -2.74
CA PHE A 186 -4.94 -26.30 -3.92
C PHE A 186 -3.87 -25.24 -4.22
N ALA A 187 -4.24 -23.96 -4.18
CA ALA A 187 -3.32 -22.85 -4.44
C ALA A 187 -2.16 -22.81 -3.44
N LYS A 188 -2.46 -23.04 -2.15
CA LYS A 188 -1.46 -23.13 -1.09
C LYS A 188 -0.50 -24.31 -1.31
N ALA A 189 -1.03 -25.49 -1.64
CA ALA A 189 -0.21 -26.68 -1.93
C ALA A 189 0.67 -26.52 -3.18
N ASN A 190 0.26 -25.67 -4.13
CA ASN A 190 0.99 -25.42 -5.38
C ASN A 190 1.79 -24.11 -5.38
N GLY A 191 1.91 -23.44 -4.23
CA GLY A 191 2.75 -22.25 -4.06
C GLY A 191 2.29 -21.03 -4.86
N LEU A 192 0.99 -20.88 -5.11
CA LEU A 192 0.45 -19.78 -5.95
C LEU A 192 0.33 -18.42 -5.23
N GLN A 193 0.74 -18.38 -3.95
CA GLN A 193 0.78 -17.19 -3.07
C GLN A 193 -0.61 -16.59 -2.79
N ASP A 194 -0.66 -15.28 -2.50
CA ASP A 194 -1.83 -14.63 -1.92
C ASP A 194 -3.02 -14.55 -2.89
N GLN A 195 -4.20 -14.81 -2.35
CA GLN A 195 -5.49 -14.63 -3.01
C GLN A 195 -5.71 -13.17 -3.39
N GLN A 196 -6.07 -12.92 -4.65
CA GLN A 196 -6.36 -11.59 -5.18
C GLN A 196 -7.86 -11.33 -5.37
N THR A 197 -8.66 -12.38 -5.48
CA THR A 197 -10.12 -12.30 -5.65
C THR A 197 -10.84 -13.34 -4.80
N ASP A 198 -12.13 -13.13 -4.49
CA ASP A 198 -13.01 -14.22 -4.03
C ASP A 198 -13.23 -15.28 -5.13
N GLU A 199 -13.96 -16.34 -4.82
CA GLU A 199 -14.42 -17.34 -5.77
C GLU A 199 -15.45 -16.74 -6.74
N ILE A 200 -15.12 -16.77 -8.03
CA ILE A 200 -15.94 -16.23 -9.11
C ILE A 200 -16.59 -17.40 -9.83
N ALA A 201 -17.91 -17.46 -9.79
CA ALA A 201 -18.69 -18.41 -10.58
C ALA A 201 -18.83 -17.90 -12.02
N VAL A 202 -18.52 -18.75 -13.01
CA VAL A 202 -18.66 -18.43 -14.43
C VAL A 202 -19.28 -19.60 -15.20
N THR A 203 -20.16 -19.30 -16.16
CA THR A 203 -20.70 -20.32 -17.07
C THR A 203 -19.96 -20.26 -18.40
N ILE A 204 -19.35 -21.39 -18.80
CA ILE A 204 -18.65 -21.54 -20.07
C ILE A 204 -19.27 -22.73 -20.81
N ASN A 205 -19.82 -22.51 -22.00
CA ASN A 205 -20.47 -23.54 -22.81
C ASN A 205 -21.58 -24.33 -22.06
N GLY A 206 -22.36 -23.63 -21.22
CA GLY A 206 -23.43 -24.25 -20.43
C GLY A 206 -22.93 -25.11 -19.27
N GLN A 207 -21.66 -24.99 -18.88
CA GLN A 207 -21.08 -25.65 -17.71
C GLN A 207 -20.62 -24.60 -16.70
N GLU A 208 -20.93 -24.82 -15.42
CA GLU A 208 -20.52 -23.93 -14.34
C GLU A 208 -19.10 -24.25 -13.87
N TYR A 209 -18.30 -23.20 -13.75
CA TYR A 209 -16.94 -23.22 -13.22
C TYR A 209 -16.84 -22.27 -12.05
N LEU A 210 -15.96 -22.62 -11.11
CA LEU A 210 -15.54 -21.74 -10.04
C LEU A 210 -14.06 -21.43 -10.26
N LEU A 211 -13.69 -20.16 -10.23
CA LEU A 211 -12.31 -19.72 -10.38
C LEU A 211 -11.91 -18.71 -9.31
N GLN A 212 -10.62 -18.62 -9.07
CA GLN A 212 -10.05 -17.73 -8.07
C GLN A 212 -8.65 -17.30 -8.53
N VAL A 213 -8.37 -16.01 -8.39
CA VAL A 213 -7.11 -15.42 -8.83
C VAL A 213 -6.14 -15.36 -7.66
N PHE A 214 -4.90 -15.77 -7.92
CA PHE A 214 -3.77 -15.69 -7.00
C PHE A 214 -2.62 -14.93 -7.68
N ASN A 215 -1.64 -14.48 -6.89
CA ASN A 215 -0.49 -13.71 -7.40
C ASN A 215 0.24 -14.38 -8.58
N LEU A 216 0.40 -15.72 -8.55
CA LEU A 216 1.16 -16.48 -9.55
C LEU A 216 0.30 -17.29 -10.54
N GLY A 217 -1.02 -17.11 -10.50
CA GLY A 217 -1.88 -17.80 -11.46
C GLY A 217 -3.36 -17.76 -11.08
N ILE A 218 -4.17 -18.30 -11.99
CA ILE A 218 -5.60 -18.46 -11.81
C ILE A 218 -5.88 -19.93 -11.59
N VAL A 219 -6.58 -20.25 -10.50
CA VAL A 219 -7.03 -21.61 -10.22
C VAL A 219 -8.51 -21.70 -10.59
N TYR A 220 -8.90 -22.76 -11.28
CA TYR A 220 -10.30 -22.98 -11.63
C TYR A 220 -10.65 -24.47 -11.64
N ALA A 221 -11.91 -24.78 -11.35
CA ALA A 221 -12.46 -26.12 -11.45
C ALA A 221 -13.91 -26.05 -11.92
N LYS A 222 -14.39 -27.15 -12.50
CA LYS A 222 -15.82 -27.29 -12.78
C LYS A 222 -16.56 -27.45 -11.45
N MET A 223 -17.70 -26.80 -11.30
CA MET A 223 -18.46 -26.85 -10.05
C MET A 223 -18.87 -28.30 -9.73
N GLY A 224 -18.46 -28.82 -8.58
CA GLY A 224 -18.64 -30.21 -8.16
C GLY A 224 -17.53 -31.20 -8.54
N ASP A 225 -16.53 -30.80 -9.34
CA ASP A 225 -15.39 -31.63 -9.76
C ASP A 225 -14.07 -31.15 -9.12
N TRP A 226 -14.01 -31.20 -7.79
CA TRP A 226 -12.88 -30.70 -6.99
C TRP A 226 -11.60 -31.56 -7.10
N GLY A 227 -11.67 -32.72 -7.74
CA GLY A 227 -10.51 -33.56 -8.04
C GLY A 227 -9.74 -33.11 -9.27
N ASN A 228 -10.30 -32.20 -10.09
CA ASN A 228 -9.78 -31.80 -11.38
C ASN A 228 -9.53 -30.28 -11.46
N ILE A 229 -8.86 -29.77 -10.43
CA ILE A 229 -8.48 -28.36 -10.34
C ILE A 229 -7.36 -28.08 -11.34
N LYS A 230 -7.51 -26.99 -12.10
CA LYS A 230 -6.57 -26.55 -13.12
C LYS A 230 -5.98 -25.20 -12.76
N VAL A 231 -4.75 -24.98 -13.22
CA VAL A 231 -4.03 -23.73 -13.03
C VAL A 231 -3.66 -23.14 -14.36
N ILE A 232 -3.95 -21.85 -14.52
CA ILE A 232 -3.34 -21.01 -15.53
C ILE A 232 -2.23 -20.25 -14.82
N LYS A 233 -0.98 -20.68 -15.01
CA LYS A 233 0.17 -19.97 -14.44
C LYS A 233 0.36 -18.65 -15.16
N LYS A 234 0.73 -17.63 -14.39
CA LYS A 234 1.15 -16.33 -14.93
C LYS A 234 2.58 -16.40 -15.46
#